data_AF-A0A373HLU9-F1
#
_entry.id   AF-A0A373HLU9-F1
#
_cell.length_a   1.000
_cell.length_b   1.000
_cell.length_c   1.000
_cell.angle_alpha   90.00
_cell.angle_beta   90.00
_cell.angle_gamma   90.00
#
_symmetry.space_group_name_H-M   'P 1'
#
loop_
_entity.id
_entity.type
_entity.pdbx_description
1 polymer ?
#
loop_
_entity_poly.entity_id
_entity_poly.type
_entity_poly.pdbx_seq_one_letter_code
_entity_poly.pdbx_strand_id
1 'polypeptide(L)'
;MDIDLSKPLPDEVVFILQAKAYEFQKDGVEKIVAAEIEDYLRNVVWRNKIAITFCDMIDDIMSLQFSTIFEYLQAKVIKEAETKNLADFQSLIMK
;
A
#
# COMPACT_ATOMS: atom_id res chain seq x y z
N MET A 1 17.73 6.72 -13.68
CA MET A 1 17.36 7.88 -12.83
C MET A 1 17.08 7.31 -11.47
N ASP A 2 17.78 7.78 -10.44
CA ASP A 2 17.58 7.29 -9.07
C ASP A 2 16.60 8.19 -8.34
N ILE A 3 15.62 7.57 -7.69
CA ILE A 3 14.57 8.23 -6.94
C ILE A 3 14.89 8.11 -5.45
N ASP A 4 14.98 9.25 -4.78
CA ASP A 4 15.17 9.37 -3.34
C ASP A 4 13.85 9.08 -2.61
N LEU A 5 13.83 8.00 -1.83
CA LEU A 5 12.62 7.52 -1.16
C LEU A 5 12.25 8.35 0.08
N SER A 6 13.13 9.24 0.54
CA SER A 6 12.78 10.21 1.60
C SER A 6 11.86 11.33 1.11
N LYS A 7 11.70 11.46 -0.21
CA LYS A 7 10.88 12.48 -0.87
C LYS A 7 9.55 11.88 -1.38
N PRO A 8 8.57 12.75 -1.68
CA PRO A 8 7.40 12.34 -2.44
C PRO A 8 7.81 11.67 -3.76
N LEU A 9 7.03 10.67 -4.18
CA LEU A 9 7.27 10.00 -5.46
C LEU A 9 7.00 10.96 -6.63
N PRO A 10 7.72 10.82 -7.75
CA PRO A 10 7.41 11.55 -8.98
C PRO A 10 5.98 11.29 -9.45
N ASP A 11 5.38 12.27 -10.13
CA ASP A 11 3.99 12.19 -10.62
C ASP A 11 3.76 10.98 -11.54
N GLU A 12 4.76 10.60 -12.33
CA GLU A 12 4.69 9.43 -13.21
C GLU A 12 4.55 8.13 -12.42
N VAL A 13 5.24 8.02 -11.28
CA VAL A 13 5.13 6.86 -10.40
C VAL A 13 3.78 6.85 -9.70
N VAL A 14 3.31 8.02 -9.24
CA VAL A 14 1.98 8.17 -8.62
C VAL A 14 0.89 7.74 -9.60
N PHE A 15 1.00 8.12 -10.87
CA PHE A 15 0.09 7.68 -11.92
C PHE A 15 0.10 6.15 -12.09
N ILE A 16 1.27 5.52 -12.08
CA ILE A 16 1.39 4.06 -12.20
C ILE A 16 0.77 3.35 -10.99
N LEU A 17 0.96 3.87 -9.77
CA LEU A 17 0.28 3.36 -8.57
C LEU A 17 -1.24 3.44 -8.69
N GLN A 18 -1.76 4.54 -9.23
CA GLN A 18 -3.20 4.69 -9.49
C GLN A 18 -3.70 3.68 -10.53
N ALA A 19 -2.95 3.48 -11.61
CA ALA A 19 -3.28 2.48 -12.63
C ALA A 19 -3.29 1.06 -12.04
N LYS A 20 -2.32 0.72 -11.19
CA LYS A 20 -2.25 -0.58 -10.50
C LYS A 20 -3.39 -0.77 -9.50
N ALA A 21 -3.74 0.26 -8.75
CA ALA A 21 -4.92 0.23 -7.88
C ALA A 21 -6.22 0.02 -8.68
N TYR A 22 -6.34 0.65 -9.85
CA TYR A 22 -7.47 0.45 -10.75
C TYR A 22 -7.53 -0.97 -11.32
N GLU A 23 -6.38 -1.56 -11.67
CA GLU A 23 -6.27 -2.98 -12.08
C GLU A 23 -6.86 -3.89 -11.01
N PHE A 24 -6.49 -3.72 -9.75
CA PHE A 24 -7.01 -4.51 -8.63
C PHE A 24 -8.52 -4.32 -8.40
N GLN A 25 -9.07 -3.12 -8.65
CA GLN A 25 -10.51 -2.87 -8.51
C GLN A 25 -11.35 -3.55 -9.59
N LYS A 26 -10.79 -3.73 -10.79
CA LYS A 26 -11.48 -4.40 -11.90
C LYS A 26 -11.75 -5.89 -11.61
N ASP A 27 -11.02 -6.47 -10.65
CA ASP A 27 -11.17 -7.86 -10.21
C ASP A 27 -12.23 -8.06 -9.10
N GLY A 28 -13.06 -7.03 -8.84
CA GLY A 28 -14.25 -7.15 -7.98
C GLY A 28 -13.99 -7.05 -6.48
N VAL A 29 -12.79 -6.60 -6.08
CA VAL A 29 -12.42 -6.44 -4.67
C VAL A 29 -12.64 -5.00 -4.19
N GLU A 30 -12.97 -4.85 -2.90
CA GLU A 30 -13.00 -3.57 -2.18
C GLU A 30 -11.77 -2.71 -2.48
N LYS A 31 -11.97 -1.38 -2.44
CA LYS A 31 -11.12 -0.35 -3.04
C LYS A 31 -9.71 -0.31 -2.42
N ILE A 32 -8.80 -1.16 -2.87
CA ILE A 32 -7.37 -0.88 -2.70
C ILE A 32 -7.08 0.42 -3.45
N VAL A 33 -6.46 1.38 -2.77
CA VAL A 33 -6.06 2.67 -3.33
C VAL A 33 -4.54 2.79 -3.47
N ALA A 34 -4.09 3.70 -4.34
CA ALA A 34 -2.67 3.95 -4.58
C ALA A 34 -1.86 4.18 -3.30
N ALA A 35 -2.44 4.85 -2.31
CA ALA A 35 -1.79 5.14 -1.02
C ALA A 35 -1.49 3.86 -0.20
N GLU A 36 -2.35 2.84 -0.27
CA GLU A 36 -2.14 1.56 0.41
C GLU A 36 -1.05 0.73 -0.26
N ILE A 37 -1.00 0.80 -1.60
CA ILE A 37 0.07 0.17 -2.38
C ILE A 37 1.41 0.85 -2.07
N GLU A 38 1.45 2.19 -2.04
CA GLU A 38 2.65 2.94 -1.67
C GLU A 38 3.11 2.61 -0.25
N ASP A 39 2.18 2.53 0.71
CA ASP A 39 2.47 2.18 2.10
C ASP A 39 3.11 0.78 2.20
N TYR A 40 2.57 -0.20 1.48
CA TYR A 40 3.19 -1.53 1.39
C TYR A 40 4.62 -1.46 0.82
N LEU A 41 4.79 -0.79 -0.33
CA LEU A 41 6.08 -0.68 -0.98
C LEU A 41 7.10 -0.03 -0.06
N ARG A 42 6.77 1.07 0.61
CA ARG A 42 7.66 1.77 1.54
C ARG A 42 7.99 0.95 2.78
N ASN A 43 7.01 0.27 3.37
CA ASN A 43 7.20 -0.42 4.65
C ASN A 43 7.69 -1.86 4.52
N VAL A 44 7.60 -2.45 3.33
CA VAL A 44 7.97 -3.85 3.10
C VAL A 44 9.06 -3.97 2.04
N VAL A 45 8.77 -3.59 0.79
CA VAL A 45 9.68 -3.81 -0.34
C VAL A 45 10.90 -2.88 -0.31
N TRP A 46 10.69 -1.64 0.12
CA TRP A 46 11.68 -0.56 0.14
C TRP A 46 12.11 -0.13 1.53
N ARG A 47 11.68 -0.85 2.58
CA ARG A 47 11.86 -0.47 4.00
C ARG A 47 13.25 0.03 4.38
N ASN A 48 14.29 -0.57 3.79
CA ASN A 48 15.68 -0.28 4.10
C ASN A 48 16.43 0.36 2.90
N LYS A 49 15.72 0.78 1.86
CA LYS A 49 16.28 1.43 0.67
C LYS A 49 16.21 2.96 0.87
N ILE A 50 17.31 3.65 0.60
CA ILE A 50 17.37 5.12 0.60
C ILE A 50 16.96 5.67 -0.77
N ALA A 51 17.38 4.98 -1.83
CA ALA A 51 17.03 5.30 -3.20
C ALA A 51 16.77 4.00 -3.98
N ILE A 52 16.04 4.14 -5.08
CA ILE A 52 15.75 3.06 -6.02
C ILE A 52 15.77 3.62 -7.44
N THR A 53 16.21 2.82 -8.42
CA THR A 53 16.15 3.26 -9.80
C THR A 53 14.70 3.33 -10.25
N PHE A 54 14.37 4.27 -11.14
CA PHE A 54 13.01 4.41 -11.67
C PHE A 54 12.49 3.10 -12.29
N CYS A 55 13.32 2.37 -13.05
CA CYS A 55 12.93 1.10 -13.66
C CYS A 55 12.61 0.03 -12.61
N ASP A 56 13.48 -0.15 -11.61
CA ASP A 56 13.24 -1.12 -10.53
C ASP A 56 11.97 -0.78 -9.76
N MET A 57 11.69 0.52 -9.55
CA MET A 57 10.46 0.97 -8.91
C MET A 57 9.22 0.61 -9.73
N ILE A 58 9.26 0.77 -11.06
CA ILE A 58 8.14 0.38 -11.92
C ILE A 58 7.96 -1.15 -11.91
N ASP A 59 9.04 -1.92 -11.99
CA ASP A 59 9.00 -3.38 -11.94
C ASP A 59 8.43 -3.88 -10.60
N ASP A 60 8.87 -3.29 -9.49
CA ASP A 60 8.35 -3.55 -8.15
C ASP A 60 6.83 -3.30 -8.09
N ILE A 61 6.32 -2.20 -8.66
CA ILE A 61 4.87 -1.88 -8.67
C ILE A 61 4.10 -2.85 -9.57
N MET A 62 4.58 -3.09 -10.79
CA MET A 62 3.85 -3.87 -11.80
C MET A 62 3.79 -5.35 -11.45
N SER A 63 4.81 -5.87 -10.75
CA SER A 63 4.86 -7.25 -10.28
C SER A 63 3.96 -7.55 -9.08
N LEU A 64 3.37 -6.51 -8.45
CA LEU A 64 2.49 -6.71 -7.30
C LEU A 64 1.26 -7.54 -7.67
N GLN A 65 0.98 -8.50 -6.80
CA GLN A 65 -0.24 -9.29 -6.81
C GLN A 65 -1.22 -8.73 -5.78
N PHE A 66 -2.51 -8.79 -6.12
CA PHE A 66 -3.58 -8.33 -5.23
C PHE A 66 -3.51 -9.00 -3.85
N SER A 67 -3.32 -10.33 -3.81
CA SER A 67 -3.26 -11.11 -2.57
C SER A 67 -2.21 -10.59 -1.60
N THR A 68 -1.04 -10.20 -2.10
CA THR A 68 0.06 -9.67 -1.29
C THR A 68 -0.33 -8.37 -0.58
N ILE A 69 -1.00 -7.45 -1.29
CA ILE A 69 -1.44 -6.18 -0.71
C ILE A 69 -2.57 -6.43 0.28
N PHE A 70 -3.50 -7.31 -0.06
CA PHE A 70 -4.61 -7.66 0.83
C PHE A 70 -4.14 -8.27 2.16
N GLU A 71 -3.24 -9.25 2.11
CA GLU A 71 -2.66 -9.87 3.31
C GLU A 71 -1.92 -8.84 4.18
N TYR A 72 -1.19 -7.92 3.56
CA TYR A 72 -0.53 -6.83 4.27
C TYR A 72 -1.53 -5.93 4.99
N LEU A 73 -2.60 -5.50 4.32
CA LEU A 73 -3.63 -4.64 4.90
C LEU A 73 -4.37 -5.33 6.05
N GLN A 74 -4.70 -6.62 5.90
CA GLN A 74 -5.29 -7.41 6.98
C GLN A 74 -4.39 -7.44 8.21
N ALA A 75 -3.10 -7.75 8.01
CA ALA A 75 -2.13 -7.79 9.10
C ALA A 75 -1.94 -6.41 9.76
N LYS A 76 -1.97 -5.33 8.98
CA LYS A 76 -1.88 -3.96 9.48
C LYS A 76 -3.06 -3.60 10.37
N VAL A 77 -4.30 -3.89 9.93
CA VAL A 77 -5.51 -3.63 10.72
C VAL A 77 -5.51 -4.40 12.04
N ILE A 78 -5.08 -5.67 12.03
CA ILE A 78 -4.98 -6.48 13.25
C ILE A 78 -4.01 -5.83 14.25
N LYS A 79 -2.81 -5.44 13.79
CA LYS A 79 -1.82 -4.77 14.65
C LYS A 79 -2.30 -3.43 15.18
N GLU A 80 -3.00 -2.65 14.36
CA GLU A 80 -3.59 -1.38 14.81
C GLU A 80 -4.69 -1.63 15.86
N ALA A 81 -5.52 -2.66 15.67
CA ALA A 81 -6.58 -3.03 16.60
C ALA A 81 -6.05 -3.50 17.96
N GLU A 82 -4.89 -4.16 18.01
CA GLU A 82 -4.23 -4.54 19.28
C GLU A 82 -3.96 -3.33 20.19
N THR A 83 -3.79 -2.14 19.60
CA THR A 83 -3.53 -0.90 20.35
C THR A 83 -4.78 -0.08 20.68
N LYS A 84 -5.96 -0.50 20.18
CA LYS A 84 -7.24 0.19 20.41
C LYS A 84 -7.95 -0.34 21.65
N ASN A 85 -8.61 0.56 22.38
CA ASN A 85 -9.39 0.17 23.55
C ASN A 85 -10.75 -0.39 23.13
N LEU A 86 -11.35 -1.25 23.96
CA LEU A 86 -12.69 -1.81 23.72
C LEU A 86 -13.76 -0.72 23.47
N ALA A 87 -13.56 0.46 24.05
CA ALA A 87 -14.41 1.65 23.87
C ALA A 87 -14.46 2.12 22.40
N ASP A 88 -13.35 1.97 21.65
CA ASP A 88 -13.26 2.38 20.24
C ASP A 88 -14.06 1.46 19.32
N PHE A 89 -14.48 0.29 19.81
CA PHE A 89 -15.31 -0.68 19.10
C PHE A 89 -16.79 -0.62 19.53
N GLN A 90 -17.17 0.24 20.49
CA GLN A 90 -18.56 0.34 20.96
C GLN A 90 -19.55 0.68 19.84
N SER A 91 -19.13 1.49 18.86
CA SER A 91 -19.95 1.85 17.69
C SER A 91 -20.29 0.67 16.78
N LEU A 92 -19.52 -0.42 16.85
CA LEU A 92 -19.77 -1.65 16.09
C LEU A 92 -20.61 -2.67 16.87
N ILE A 93 -20.61 -2.57 18.21
CA ILE A 93 -21.29 -3.50 19.12
C ILE A 93 -22.69 -2.98 19.47
N MET A 94 -22.86 -1.67 19.61
CA MET A 94 -24.15 -1.04 19.85
C MET A 94 -24.84 -0.71 18.53
N LYS A 95 -25.67 -1.64 18.06
CA LYS A 95 -26.76 -1.37 17.11
C LYS A 95 -28.01 -0.92 17.86
#